data_AF-A0A4S8JVE8-F1
#
_entry.id   AF-A0A4S8JVE8-F1
#
_cell.length_a   1.000
_cell.length_b   1.000
_cell.length_c   1.000
_cell.angle_alpha   90.00
_cell.angle_beta   90.00
_cell.angle_gamma   90.00
#
_symmetry.space_group_name_H-M   'P 1'
#
loop_
_entity.id
_entity.type
_entity.pdbx_description
1 polymer ?
#
loop_
_entity_poly.entity_id
_entity_poly.type
_entity_poly.pdbx_seq_one_letter_code
_entity_poly.pdbx_strand_id
1 'polypeptide(L)'
;MVSSPRLFWLLLAFLLAVLRPSAAAHDYGDALRKSIIFFEGQRSGKLPHDQRLTWRRDSGLHDGSADGVDLTGGYYDAGDNVKFGFPMAFTTTLMAWSVIDFGKSMGPQHLAEALKAVRWATDYLLKATAVPCVVYVQVGDAFRDHSCWERPEDMDTPRTVYKVDRDHPGSEIAGETAAALAAASIAFRSADPAYSARLLDRAISVFEFADKHRGAYSSSLHDAVCPFYCDVSGYEDELLWGAAWLHKASRRRNYREYIRRNEVILHAGDSINEFGWENKHAGINVLISKEVLMGKDDYLESFRINADNFICSLLPGISDHPQIQYSPGGLLFKAGGSNMQHVTALSFLLLAYSNYLSHAGGRVACGGASASPVALKRVAKRQVDYILGDNPLGMSYMVGYGARWPRRIHHRGSSLPSVKVHPGRIGCKAGTAYYLSSSPNPNVLVGAVVGGPTNTSDAFPDARPAFQQSEPTTYINAPLLGLLAFFSAHPDPNSWSQD
;
A
#
# COMPACT_ATOMS: atom_id res chain seq x y z
N MET A 1 -17.76 -46.66 42.84
CA MET A 1 -17.75 -45.79 41.65
C MET A 1 -17.08 -44.48 42.03
N VAL A 2 -15.81 -44.30 41.69
CA VAL A 2 -15.09 -43.04 41.94
C VAL A 2 -14.70 -42.51 40.56
N SER A 3 -15.45 -41.52 40.08
CA SER A 3 -15.13 -40.81 38.85
C SER A 3 -13.84 -40.01 39.07
N SER A 4 -12.78 -40.37 38.36
CA SER A 4 -11.50 -39.67 38.45
C SER A 4 -11.66 -38.22 37.95
N PRO A 5 -11.38 -37.19 38.77
CA PRO A 5 -11.48 -35.79 38.36
C PRO A 5 -10.54 -35.45 37.21
N ARG A 6 -9.46 -36.23 37.02
CA ARG A 6 -8.53 -36.06 35.89
C ARG A 6 -9.18 -36.40 34.55
N LEU A 7 -10.09 -37.37 34.51
CA LEU A 7 -10.79 -37.74 33.28
C LEU A 7 -11.77 -36.65 32.84
N PHE A 8 -12.41 -35.97 33.80
CA PHE A 8 -13.29 -34.84 33.55
C PHE A 8 -12.54 -33.64 32.97
N TRP A 9 -11.37 -33.29 33.52
CA TRP A 9 -10.54 -32.20 32.99
C TRP A 9 -9.94 -32.50 31.62
N LEU A 10 -9.58 -33.76 31.34
CA LEU A 10 -9.12 -34.19 30.01
C LEU A 10 -10.24 -34.16 28.97
N LEU A 11 -11.45 -34.60 29.34
CA LEU A 11 -12.64 -34.51 28.49
C LEU A 11 -13.07 -33.06 28.25
N LEU A 12 -12.99 -32.19 29.27
CA LEU A 12 -13.30 -30.77 29.14
C LEU A 12 -12.27 -30.04 28.26
N ALA A 13 -10.98 -30.36 28.40
CA ALA A 13 -9.93 -29.83 27.53
C ALA A 13 -10.08 -30.33 26.07
N PHE A 14 -10.51 -31.58 25.88
CA PHE A 14 -10.79 -32.14 24.57
C PHE A 14 -12.06 -31.52 23.95
N LEU A 15 -13.13 -31.32 24.72
CA LEU A 15 -14.35 -30.63 24.29
C LEU A 15 -14.09 -29.14 23.95
N LEU A 16 -13.24 -28.44 24.71
CA LEU A 16 -12.80 -27.07 24.41
C LEU A 16 -11.88 -27.00 23.17
N ALA A 17 -11.13 -28.06 22.87
CA ALA A 17 -10.33 -28.16 21.65
C ALA A 17 -11.18 -28.45 20.40
N VAL A 18 -12.28 -29.22 20.55
CA VAL A 18 -13.23 -29.55 19.48
C VAL A 18 -14.24 -28.41 19.22
N LEU A 19 -14.50 -27.56 20.22
CA LEU A 19 -15.34 -26.35 20.11
C LEU A 19 -14.52 -25.08 19.79
N ARG A 20 -13.44 -25.18 19.00
CA ARG A 20 -13.02 -23.99 18.26
C ARG A 20 -14.15 -23.69 17.28
N PRO A 21 -14.83 -22.53 17.36
CA PRO A 21 -15.69 -22.14 16.25
C PRO A 21 -14.80 -22.24 15.02
N SER A 22 -15.22 -23.05 14.03
CA SER A 22 -14.71 -22.88 12.68
C SER A 22 -14.87 -21.38 12.42
N ALA A 23 -13.77 -20.64 12.33
CA ALA A 23 -13.83 -19.24 11.99
C ALA A 23 -14.65 -19.21 10.70
N ALA A 24 -15.83 -18.58 10.75
CA ALA A 24 -16.64 -18.44 9.56
C ALA A 24 -15.74 -17.84 8.48
N ALA A 25 -15.72 -18.46 7.30
CA ALA A 25 -14.85 -18.01 6.23
C ALA A 25 -15.04 -16.50 6.02
N HIS A 26 -13.94 -15.74 5.98
CA HIS A 26 -13.97 -14.30 5.76
C HIS A 26 -14.63 -13.97 4.42
N ASP A 27 -15.48 -12.94 4.41
CA ASP A 27 -16.05 -12.39 3.18
C ASP A 27 -15.05 -11.43 2.53
N TYR A 28 -14.12 -11.99 1.76
CA TYR A 28 -13.12 -11.20 1.05
C TYR A 28 -13.72 -10.25 0.01
N GLY A 29 -14.92 -10.54 -0.51
CA GLY A 29 -15.62 -9.68 -1.46
C GLY A 29 -16.09 -8.38 -0.79
N ASP A 30 -16.71 -8.50 0.39
CA ASP A 30 -17.07 -7.33 1.20
C ASP A 30 -15.83 -6.57 1.70
N ALA A 31 -14.77 -7.28 2.12
CA ALA A 31 -13.50 -6.64 2.47
C ALA A 31 -12.88 -5.89 1.28
N LEU A 32 -12.90 -6.45 0.07
CA LEU A 32 -12.41 -5.79 -1.15
C LEU A 32 -13.19 -4.51 -1.43
N ARG A 33 -14.54 -4.60 -1.42
CA ARG A 33 -15.42 -3.44 -1.59
C ARG A 33 -15.08 -2.33 -0.60
N LYS A 34 -14.88 -2.68 0.67
CA LYS A 34 -14.52 -1.73 1.74
C LYS A 34 -13.14 -1.12 1.50
N SER A 35 -12.14 -1.92 1.14
CA SER A 35 -10.79 -1.42 0.81
C SER A 35 -10.82 -0.41 -0.35
N ILE A 36 -11.68 -0.60 -1.36
CA ILE A 36 -11.86 0.39 -2.43
C ILE A 36 -12.55 1.65 -1.91
N ILE A 37 -13.57 1.53 -1.05
CA ILE A 37 -14.27 2.66 -0.42
C ILE A 37 -13.34 3.52 0.43
N PHE A 38 -12.34 2.93 1.09
CA PHE A 38 -11.36 3.68 1.88
C PHE A 38 -10.69 4.80 1.07
N PHE A 39 -10.31 4.53 -0.18
CA PHE A 39 -9.70 5.54 -1.03
C PHE A 39 -10.63 6.73 -1.30
N GLU A 40 -11.96 6.54 -1.34
CA GLU A 40 -12.90 7.66 -1.42
C GLU A 40 -12.81 8.58 -0.21
N GLY A 41 -12.51 8.02 0.96
CA GLY A 41 -12.33 8.72 2.21
C GLY A 41 -11.05 9.54 2.27
N GLN A 42 -10.07 9.22 1.42
CA GLN A 42 -8.79 9.94 1.29
C GLN A 42 -8.79 11.01 0.18
N ARG A 43 -9.80 11.09 -0.69
CA ARG A 43 -9.80 12.00 -1.85
C ARG A 43 -9.64 13.47 -1.44
N SER A 44 -8.67 14.20 -1.96
CA SER A 44 -8.61 15.67 -1.90
C SER A 44 -9.19 16.29 -3.18
N GLY A 45 -9.51 17.59 -3.19
CA GLY A 45 -10.10 18.30 -4.32
C GLY A 45 -11.63 18.26 -4.35
N LYS A 46 -12.20 18.51 -5.53
CA LYS A 46 -13.64 18.48 -5.80
C LYS A 46 -14.11 17.05 -5.96
N LEU A 47 -14.98 16.58 -5.07
CA LEU A 47 -15.47 15.20 -5.05
C LEU A 47 -16.48 14.93 -6.17
N PRO A 48 -16.51 13.70 -6.71
CA PRO A 48 -17.48 13.36 -7.74
C PRO A 48 -18.88 13.17 -7.13
N HIS A 49 -19.92 13.32 -7.95
CA HIS A 49 -21.31 13.20 -7.49
C HIS A 49 -21.65 11.78 -7.00
N ASP A 50 -20.94 10.76 -7.47
CA ASP A 50 -21.11 9.35 -7.06
C ASP A 50 -20.26 8.96 -5.83
N GLN A 51 -19.68 9.92 -5.10
CA GLN A 51 -18.96 9.69 -3.84
C GLN A 51 -19.85 8.99 -2.80
N ARG A 52 -19.41 7.83 -2.29
CA ARG A 52 -20.18 7.00 -1.34
C ARG A 52 -19.99 7.43 0.11
N LEU A 53 -18.79 7.88 0.48
CA LEU A 53 -18.53 8.41 1.83
C LEU A 53 -19.02 9.87 1.94
N THR A 54 -20.32 10.05 2.15
CA THR A 54 -21.00 11.36 2.11
C THR A 54 -20.67 12.31 3.26
N TRP A 55 -19.88 11.87 4.23
CA TRP A 55 -19.37 12.72 5.31
C TRP A 55 -18.15 13.54 4.86
N ARG A 56 -17.47 13.15 3.78
CA ARG A 56 -16.46 13.95 3.07
C ARG A 56 -17.12 14.99 2.16
N ARG A 57 -16.49 16.16 2.01
CA ARG A 57 -16.83 17.19 1.01
C ARG A 57 -15.58 17.69 0.28
N ASP A 58 -15.82 18.60 -0.65
CA ASP A 58 -14.80 19.30 -1.41
C ASP A 58 -13.81 19.99 -0.47
N SER A 59 -12.50 19.81 -0.72
CA SER A 59 -11.42 20.35 0.11
C SER A 59 -10.17 20.58 -0.74
N GLY A 60 -9.21 21.40 -0.27
CA GLY A 60 -7.98 21.66 -1.03
C GLY A 60 -8.22 22.24 -2.44
N LEU A 61 -9.26 23.07 -2.58
CA LEU A 61 -9.72 23.57 -3.89
C LEU A 61 -8.81 24.65 -4.51
N HIS A 62 -7.82 25.11 -3.75
CA HIS A 62 -6.86 26.12 -4.18
C HIS A 62 -5.42 25.59 -4.23
N ASP A 63 -5.25 24.27 -4.10
CA ASP A 63 -3.94 23.60 -4.19
C ASP A 63 -3.25 23.97 -5.50
N GLY A 64 -2.02 24.51 -5.42
CA GLY A 64 -1.24 24.95 -6.59
C GLY A 64 -1.46 26.40 -7.02
N SER A 65 -2.52 27.07 -6.55
CA SER A 65 -2.92 28.39 -7.08
C SER A 65 -1.86 29.47 -6.85
N ALA A 66 -1.14 29.42 -5.73
CA ALA A 66 -0.05 30.37 -5.42
C ALA A 66 1.14 30.26 -6.40
N ASP A 67 1.32 29.09 -7.00
CA ASP A 67 2.38 28.77 -7.98
C ASP A 67 1.87 28.80 -9.42
N GLY A 68 0.64 29.28 -9.65
CA GLY A 68 0.04 29.37 -10.98
C GLY A 68 -0.29 28.03 -11.64
N VAL A 69 -0.45 26.96 -10.85
CA VAL A 69 -0.77 25.62 -11.33
C VAL A 69 -2.04 25.06 -10.67
N ASP A 70 -2.71 24.12 -11.33
CA ASP A 70 -3.79 23.35 -10.70
C ASP A 70 -3.21 22.06 -10.13
N LEU A 71 -3.15 21.97 -8.80
CA LEU A 71 -2.79 20.76 -8.08
C LEU A 71 -3.98 20.21 -7.27
N THR A 72 -5.22 20.60 -7.57
CA THR A 72 -6.40 20.02 -6.92
C THR A 72 -6.57 18.53 -7.28
N GLY A 73 -7.10 17.73 -6.35
CA GLY A 73 -7.24 16.28 -6.53
C GLY A 73 -6.22 15.47 -5.72
N GLY A 74 -6.05 14.21 -6.08
CA GLY A 74 -5.12 13.29 -5.40
C GLY A 74 -5.66 12.80 -4.06
N TYR A 75 -4.81 12.13 -3.28
CA TYR A 75 -5.18 11.58 -1.98
C TYR A 75 -4.45 12.32 -0.86
N TYR A 76 -5.15 12.57 0.24
CA TYR A 76 -4.48 12.79 1.52
C TYR A 76 -3.80 11.49 1.95
N ASP A 77 -2.60 11.61 2.50
CA ASP A 77 -1.70 10.49 2.70
C ASP A 77 -2.20 9.48 3.74
N ALA A 78 -2.60 10.00 4.90
CA ALA A 78 -2.91 9.21 6.08
C ALA A 78 -4.09 9.80 6.88
N GLY A 79 -3.90 10.08 8.18
CA GLY A 79 -4.85 10.79 9.03
C GLY A 79 -4.83 12.30 8.89
N ASP A 80 -3.94 12.83 8.05
CA ASP A 80 -3.64 14.24 7.82
C ASP A 80 -4.28 14.79 6.54
N ASN A 81 -4.01 16.07 6.25
CA ASN A 81 -4.48 16.70 5.02
C ASN A 81 -3.31 17.13 4.10
N VAL A 82 -2.13 16.54 4.27
CA VAL A 82 -0.98 16.73 3.38
C VAL A 82 -1.10 15.75 2.22
N LYS A 83 -0.67 16.19 1.04
CA LYS A 83 -0.51 15.32 -0.13
C LYS A 83 0.98 15.06 -0.34
N PHE A 84 1.48 13.99 0.25
CA PHE A 84 2.85 13.52 0.02
C PHE A 84 2.92 12.72 -1.29
N GLY A 85 3.69 13.21 -2.26
CA GLY A 85 3.75 12.63 -3.60
C GLY A 85 4.44 11.27 -3.63
N PHE A 86 5.46 11.04 -2.80
CA PHE A 86 6.24 9.81 -2.80
C PHE A 86 5.40 8.58 -2.40
N PRO A 87 4.78 8.55 -1.20
CA PRO A 87 3.87 7.45 -0.83
C PRO A 87 2.61 7.38 -1.70
N MET A 88 2.12 8.50 -2.24
CA MET A 88 0.98 8.49 -3.17
C MET A 88 1.32 7.81 -4.50
N ALA A 89 2.51 8.06 -5.05
CA ALA A 89 2.99 7.38 -6.23
C ALA A 89 3.14 5.88 -5.97
N PHE A 90 3.76 5.48 -4.86
CA PHE A 90 3.86 4.07 -4.46
C PHE A 90 2.49 3.38 -4.30
N THR A 91 1.56 4.04 -3.61
CA THR A 91 0.15 3.60 -3.50
C THR A 91 -0.44 3.35 -4.88
N THR A 92 -0.23 4.27 -5.81
CA THR A 92 -0.76 4.19 -7.18
C THR A 92 -0.16 3.02 -7.94
N THR A 93 1.14 2.80 -7.82
CA THR A 93 1.83 1.65 -8.42
C THR A 93 1.25 0.33 -7.90
N LEU A 94 1.04 0.18 -6.59
CA LEU A 94 0.47 -1.04 -6.01
C LEU A 94 -1.01 -1.26 -6.32
N MET A 95 -1.83 -0.20 -6.39
CA MET A 95 -3.21 -0.32 -6.86
C MET A 95 -3.24 -0.77 -8.33
N ALA A 96 -2.38 -0.19 -9.19
CA ALA A 96 -2.29 -0.57 -10.59
C ALA A 96 -1.76 -2.01 -10.75
N TRP A 97 -0.74 -2.41 -10.00
CA TRP A 97 -0.22 -3.78 -10.00
C TRP A 97 -1.29 -4.78 -9.57
N SER A 98 -2.06 -4.44 -8.52
CA SER A 98 -3.22 -5.24 -8.10
C SER A 98 -4.22 -5.46 -9.24
N VAL A 99 -4.54 -4.42 -10.01
CA VAL A 99 -5.42 -4.53 -11.18
C VAL A 99 -4.80 -5.38 -12.30
N ILE A 100 -3.50 -5.22 -12.56
CA ILE A 100 -2.80 -5.94 -13.64
C ILE A 100 -2.80 -7.45 -13.40
N ASP A 101 -2.43 -7.89 -12.20
CA ASP A 101 -2.26 -9.31 -11.91
C ASP A 101 -3.55 -9.98 -11.40
N PHE A 102 -4.45 -9.22 -10.77
CA PHE A 102 -5.64 -9.77 -10.10
C PHE A 102 -6.97 -9.14 -10.56
N GLY A 103 -6.97 -8.26 -11.56
CA GLY A 103 -8.18 -7.57 -12.04
C GLY A 103 -9.27 -8.53 -12.55
N LYS A 104 -8.89 -9.70 -13.08
CA LYS A 104 -9.86 -10.75 -13.45
C LYS A 104 -10.59 -11.32 -12.22
N SER A 105 -9.88 -11.47 -11.11
CA SER A 105 -10.42 -11.97 -9.84
C SER A 105 -11.29 -10.95 -9.10
N MET A 106 -11.17 -9.66 -9.42
CA MET A 106 -12.03 -8.61 -8.84
C MET A 106 -13.49 -8.70 -9.29
N GLY A 107 -13.75 -9.29 -10.46
CA GLY A 107 -15.04 -9.17 -11.13
C GLY A 107 -15.28 -7.77 -11.70
N PRO A 108 -16.23 -7.60 -12.64
CA PRO A 108 -16.38 -6.39 -13.43
C PRO A 108 -16.71 -5.14 -12.60
N GLN A 109 -17.52 -5.29 -11.54
CA GLN A 109 -17.92 -4.17 -10.70
C GLN A 109 -16.74 -3.62 -9.88
N HIS A 110 -16.07 -4.46 -9.08
CA HIS A 110 -14.94 -4.00 -8.27
C HIS A 110 -13.74 -3.60 -9.12
N LEU A 111 -13.53 -4.23 -10.27
CA LEU A 111 -12.52 -3.77 -11.23
C LEU A 111 -12.78 -2.33 -11.68
N ALA A 112 -14.03 -1.98 -12.04
CA ALA A 112 -14.37 -0.63 -12.43
C ALA A 112 -14.17 0.38 -11.28
N GLU A 113 -14.53 0.02 -10.05
CA GLU A 113 -14.32 0.86 -8.87
C GLU A 113 -12.82 1.01 -8.52
N ALA A 114 -12.02 -0.05 -8.61
CA ALA A 114 -10.58 -0.02 -8.42
C ALA A 114 -9.90 0.86 -9.49
N LEU A 115 -10.32 0.75 -10.76
CA LEU A 115 -9.84 1.64 -11.82
C LEU A 115 -10.21 3.10 -11.55
N LYS A 116 -11.40 3.42 -10.99
CA LYS A 116 -11.70 4.78 -10.53
C LYS A 116 -10.74 5.26 -9.43
N ALA A 117 -10.36 4.38 -8.51
CA ALA A 117 -9.39 4.70 -7.46
C ALA A 117 -7.98 4.97 -8.03
N VAL A 118 -7.51 4.16 -8.98
CA VAL A 118 -6.24 4.40 -9.70
C VAL A 118 -6.29 5.70 -10.50
N ARG A 119 -7.41 5.96 -11.20
CA ARG A 119 -7.60 7.18 -12.00
C ARG A 119 -7.50 8.45 -11.15
N TRP A 120 -8.09 8.43 -9.96
CA TRP A 120 -8.06 9.60 -9.07
C TRP A 120 -6.64 10.04 -8.70
N ALA A 121 -5.75 9.08 -8.42
CA ALA A 121 -4.35 9.39 -8.15
C ALA A 121 -3.61 9.77 -9.43
N THR A 122 -3.79 9.02 -10.52
CA THR A 122 -3.06 9.30 -11.77
C THR A 122 -3.47 10.61 -12.43
N ASP A 123 -4.72 11.07 -12.31
CA ASP A 123 -5.13 12.41 -12.74
C ASP A 123 -4.38 13.50 -11.96
N TYR A 124 -4.13 13.29 -10.66
CA TYR A 124 -3.28 14.19 -9.88
C TYR A 124 -1.80 14.10 -10.26
N LEU A 125 -1.24 12.90 -10.43
CA LEU A 125 0.16 12.72 -10.86
C LEU A 125 0.42 13.34 -12.25
N LEU A 126 -0.57 13.30 -13.16
CA LEU A 126 -0.51 14.01 -14.45
C LEU A 126 -0.50 15.53 -14.27
N LYS A 127 -1.19 16.10 -13.28
CA LYS A 127 -1.08 17.53 -12.94
C LYS A 127 0.27 17.86 -12.32
N ALA A 128 0.70 17.05 -11.35
CA ALA A 128 1.96 17.21 -10.62
C ALA A 128 3.22 17.11 -11.50
N THR A 129 3.09 16.55 -12.71
CA THR A 129 4.19 16.41 -13.68
C THR A 129 3.91 17.14 -14.99
N ALA A 130 2.94 18.06 -15.02
CA ALA A 130 2.49 18.73 -16.23
C ALA A 130 3.54 19.71 -16.80
N VAL A 131 4.35 20.30 -15.93
CA VAL A 131 5.42 21.22 -16.31
C VAL A 131 6.67 20.39 -16.65
N PRO A 132 7.27 20.55 -17.85
CA PRO A 132 8.46 19.79 -18.23
C PRO A 132 9.62 19.97 -17.23
N CYS A 133 10.28 18.85 -16.89
CA CYS A 133 11.40 18.81 -15.92
C CYS A 133 11.06 19.35 -14.53
N VAL A 134 9.78 19.36 -14.14
CA VAL A 134 9.32 19.69 -12.79
C VAL A 134 8.40 18.58 -12.30
N VAL A 135 8.61 18.14 -11.06
CA VAL A 135 7.69 17.24 -10.36
C VAL A 135 7.28 17.92 -9.07
N TYR A 136 5.98 18.19 -8.91
CA TYR A 136 5.40 18.67 -7.67
C TYR A 136 5.27 17.51 -6.68
N VAL A 137 6.01 17.60 -5.58
CA VAL A 137 6.24 16.48 -4.67
C VAL A 137 5.37 16.53 -3.42
N GLN A 138 4.88 17.71 -3.04
CA GLN A 138 4.09 17.88 -1.85
C GLN A 138 3.17 19.09 -1.94
N VAL A 139 1.95 18.98 -1.41
CA VAL A 139 1.06 20.11 -1.18
C VAL A 139 0.58 20.09 0.27
N GLY A 140 0.91 21.15 1.02
CA GLY A 140 0.73 21.24 2.46
C GLY A 140 2.06 21.40 3.19
N ASP A 141 2.16 22.39 4.07
CA ASP A 141 3.22 22.44 5.08
C ASP A 141 2.88 21.39 6.16
N ALA A 142 3.68 20.32 6.20
CA ALA A 142 3.40 19.18 7.06
C ALA A 142 3.46 19.53 8.55
N PHE A 143 4.40 20.36 8.99
CA PHE A 143 4.49 20.78 10.37
C PHE A 143 3.28 21.62 10.80
N ARG A 144 2.81 22.52 9.92
CA ARG A 144 1.61 23.32 10.19
C ARG A 144 0.35 22.46 10.20
N ASP A 145 0.17 21.59 9.21
CA ASP A 145 -0.95 20.64 9.16
C ASP A 145 -0.99 19.73 10.40
N HIS A 146 0.16 19.18 10.79
CA HIS A 146 0.29 18.27 11.93
C HIS A 146 0.19 18.97 13.28
N SER A 147 0.40 20.29 13.32
CA SER A 147 0.08 21.09 14.49
C SER A 147 -1.42 21.29 14.70
N CYS A 148 -2.26 20.92 13.73
CA CYS A 148 -3.69 21.17 13.72
C CYS A 148 -4.50 19.87 13.70
N TRP A 149 -5.68 19.92 14.31
CA TRP A 149 -6.69 18.87 14.17
C TRP A 149 -7.95 19.50 13.60
N GLU A 150 -8.11 19.47 12.29
CA GLU A 150 -9.21 20.13 11.60
C GLU A 150 -9.73 19.27 10.45
N ARG A 151 -10.95 19.55 10.00
CA ARG A 151 -11.52 18.86 8.85
C ARG A 151 -10.76 19.25 7.58
N PRO A 152 -10.59 18.35 6.60
CA PRO A 152 -10.04 18.73 5.31
C PRO A 152 -10.79 19.93 4.67
N GLU A 153 -12.09 20.02 4.90
CA GLU A 153 -12.96 21.07 4.38
C GLU A 153 -12.75 22.44 5.06
N ASP A 154 -12.17 22.47 6.28
CA ASP A 154 -12.01 23.69 7.10
C ASP A 154 -10.59 24.25 7.12
N MET A 155 -9.65 23.61 6.40
CA MET A 155 -8.22 23.90 6.51
C MET A 155 -7.89 25.40 6.41
N ASP A 156 -7.18 25.95 7.40
CA ASP A 156 -6.50 27.26 7.31
C ASP A 156 -4.97 27.17 7.33
N THR A 157 -4.42 25.98 7.46
CA THR A 157 -2.97 25.81 7.42
C THR A 157 -2.40 26.12 6.02
N PRO A 158 -1.16 26.64 5.94
CA PRO A 158 -0.52 26.90 4.65
C PRO A 158 -0.47 25.64 3.77
N ARG A 159 -1.04 25.74 2.57
CA ARG A 159 -1.00 24.67 1.55
C ARG A 159 0.16 24.88 0.57
N THR A 160 1.35 25.11 1.12
CA THR A 160 2.60 25.35 0.38
C THR A 160 2.87 24.21 -0.59
N VAL A 161 3.33 24.54 -1.78
CA VAL A 161 3.67 23.59 -2.83
C VAL A 161 5.18 23.42 -2.86
N TYR A 162 5.63 22.17 -2.83
CA TYR A 162 7.04 21.82 -2.97
C TYR A 162 7.24 21.04 -4.27
N LYS A 163 8.40 21.24 -4.90
CA LYS A 163 8.74 20.63 -6.18
C LYS A 163 10.22 20.30 -6.27
N VAL A 164 10.53 19.35 -7.13
CA VAL A 164 11.88 19.10 -7.63
C VAL A 164 11.98 19.53 -9.08
N ASP A 165 13.17 19.93 -9.49
CA ASP A 165 13.49 20.40 -10.84
C ASP A 165 14.92 20.01 -11.22
N ARG A 166 15.44 20.61 -12.30
CA ARG A 166 16.77 20.26 -12.84
C ARG A 166 17.92 20.62 -11.91
N ASP A 167 17.75 21.66 -11.10
CA ASP A 167 18.77 22.20 -10.21
C ASP A 167 18.61 21.61 -8.79
N HIS A 168 17.39 21.18 -8.46
CA HIS A 168 17.03 20.51 -7.21
C HIS A 168 16.36 19.16 -7.52
N PRO A 169 17.14 18.12 -7.89
CA PRO A 169 16.60 16.86 -8.35
C PRO A 169 15.89 16.06 -7.24
N GLY A 170 15.10 15.07 -7.68
CA GLY A 170 14.43 14.09 -6.84
C GLY A 170 14.13 12.84 -7.64
N SER A 171 15.17 12.02 -7.85
CA SER A 171 15.12 10.83 -8.70
C SER A 171 14.21 9.74 -8.17
N GLU A 172 14.13 9.58 -6.85
CA GLU A 172 13.30 8.62 -6.15
C GLU A 172 11.82 8.89 -6.43
N ILE A 173 11.33 10.08 -6.09
CA ILE A 173 9.93 10.43 -6.27
C ILE A 173 9.54 10.54 -7.75
N ALA A 174 10.45 11.02 -8.61
CA ALA A 174 10.22 11.02 -10.04
C ALA A 174 10.19 9.60 -10.61
N GLY A 175 11.09 8.72 -10.18
CA GLY A 175 11.14 7.30 -10.55
C GLY A 175 9.89 6.54 -10.11
N GLU A 176 9.43 6.72 -8.88
CA GLU A 176 8.19 6.12 -8.38
C GLU A 176 6.96 6.71 -9.09
N THR A 177 6.94 8.01 -9.40
CA THR A 177 5.85 8.62 -10.19
C THR A 177 5.82 8.05 -11.61
N ALA A 178 6.97 7.83 -12.23
CA ALA A 178 7.06 7.16 -13.52
C ALA A 178 6.57 5.70 -13.44
N ALA A 179 6.96 4.96 -12.38
CA ALA A 179 6.48 3.61 -12.12
C ALA A 179 4.95 3.55 -12.00
N ALA A 180 4.36 4.47 -11.22
CA ALA A 180 2.92 4.59 -11.02
C ALA A 180 2.17 4.82 -12.33
N LEU A 181 2.62 5.80 -13.13
CA LEU A 181 2.02 6.13 -14.42
C LEU A 181 2.19 5.00 -15.44
N ALA A 182 3.36 4.35 -15.47
CA ALA A 182 3.62 3.20 -16.34
C ALA A 182 2.76 1.99 -15.96
N ALA A 183 2.67 1.64 -14.68
CA ALA A 183 1.80 0.56 -14.19
C ALA A 183 0.33 0.87 -14.52
N ALA A 184 -0.15 2.08 -14.20
CA ALA A 184 -1.51 2.48 -14.52
C ALA A 184 -1.82 2.45 -16.02
N SER A 185 -0.85 2.80 -16.88
CA SER A 185 -1.03 2.68 -18.33
C SER A 185 -1.38 1.24 -18.75
N ILE A 186 -0.82 0.23 -18.09
CA ILE A 186 -1.16 -1.17 -18.34
C ILE A 186 -2.58 -1.47 -17.82
N ALA A 187 -2.91 -1.04 -16.61
CA ALA A 187 -4.23 -1.26 -16.00
C ALA A 187 -5.38 -0.65 -16.84
N PHE A 188 -5.16 0.51 -17.46
CA PHE A 188 -6.15 1.16 -18.32
C PHE A 188 -6.11 0.74 -19.79
N ARG A 189 -5.15 -0.09 -20.20
CA ARG A 189 -4.91 -0.38 -21.63
C ARG A 189 -6.16 -0.81 -22.40
N SER A 190 -7.00 -1.64 -21.78
CA SER A 190 -8.25 -2.10 -22.40
C SER A 190 -9.45 -1.20 -22.08
N ALA A 191 -9.48 -0.61 -20.89
CA ALA A 191 -10.63 0.16 -20.42
C ALA A 191 -10.68 1.59 -20.98
N ASP A 192 -9.51 2.21 -21.22
CA ASP A 192 -9.36 3.55 -21.77
C ASP A 192 -7.99 3.69 -22.47
N PRO A 193 -7.89 3.27 -23.75
CA PRO A 193 -6.63 3.27 -24.49
C PRO A 193 -6.00 4.67 -24.66
N ALA A 194 -6.81 5.72 -24.78
CA ALA A 194 -6.33 7.09 -24.94
C ALA A 194 -5.69 7.60 -23.63
N TYR A 195 -6.33 7.34 -22.50
CA TYR A 195 -5.74 7.65 -21.20
C TYR A 195 -4.49 6.81 -20.92
N SER A 196 -4.52 5.52 -21.26
CA SER A 196 -3.36 4.62 -21.19
C SER A 196 -2.15 5.18 -21.93
N ALA A 197 -2.32 5.63 -23.17
CA ALA A 197 -1.24 6.24 -23.96
C ALA A 197 -0.70 7.51 -23.28
N ARG A 198 -1.58 8.41 -22.82
CA ARG A 198 -1.20 9.63 -22.10
C ARG A 198 -0.39 9.34 -20.84
N LEU A 199 -0.79 8.34 -20.07
CA LEU A 199 -0.07 7.91 -18.86
C LEU A 199 1.33 7.40 -19.21
N LEU A 200 1.44 6.54 -20.23
CA LEU A 200 2.72 5.98 -20.66
C LEU A 200 3.67 7.06 -21.19
N ASP A 201 3.18 7.98 -22.01
CA ASP A 201 3.98 9.09 -22.54
C ASP A 201 4.51 9.96 -21.40
N ARG A 202 3.67 10.28 -20.40
CA ARG A 202 4.13 11.02 -19.22
C ARG A 202 5.13 10.22 -18.41
N ALA A 203 4.89 8.92 -18.18
CA ALA A 203 5.81 8.06 -17.44
C ALA A 203 7.21 8.07 -18.04
N ILE A 204 7.32 8.01 -19.37
CA ILE A 204 8.59 8.08 -20.10
C ILE A 204 9.30 9.40 -19.82
N SER A 205 8.61 10.54 -19.99
CA SER A 205 9.23 11.86 -19.76
C SER A 205 9.64 12.10 -18.31
N VAL A 206 8.87 11.62 -17.34
CA VAL A 206 9.19 11.76 -15.91
C VAL A 206 10.38 10.88 -15.54
N PHE A 207 10.48 9.66 -16.08
CA PHE A 207 11.64 8.80 -15.87
C PHE A 207 12.92 9.37 -16.51
N GLU A 208 12.82 9.94 -17.71
CA GLU A 208 13.94 10.62 -18.34
C GLU A 208 14.46 11.79 -17.49
N PHE A 209 13.56 12.53 -16.82
CA PHE A 209 13.95 13.54 -15.84
C PHE A 209 14.67 12.91 -14.64
N ALA A 210 14.08 11.87 -14.03
CA ALA A 210 14.63 11.18 -12.87
C ALA A 210 16.05 10.64 -13.09
N ASP A 211 16.29 10.01 -14.25
CA ASP A 211 17.57 9.40 -14.58
C ASP A 211 18.62 10.43 -15.02
N LYS A 212 18.21 11.48 -15.73
CA LYS A 212 19.14 12.51 -16.23
C LYS A 212 19.59 13.48 -15.15
N HIS A 213 18.72 13.78 -14.19
CA HIS A 213 18.97 14.70 -13.09
C HIS A 213 18.96 13.92 -11.77
N ARG A 214 20.10 13.27 -11.46
CA ARG A 214 20.21 12.36 -10.31
C ARG A 214 20.41 13.09 -8.99
N GLY A 215 19.60 12.74 -8.01
CA GLY A 215 19.77 13.19 -6.63
C GLY A 215 18.52 12.99 -5.79
N ALA A 216 18.72 12.88 -4.48
CA ALA A 216 17.64 12.73 -3.53
C ALA A 216 16.88 14.04 -3.33
N TYR A 217 15.54 14.00 -3.37
CA TYR A 217 14.68 15.17 -3.14
C TYR A 217 14.86 15.77 -1.74
N SER A 218 15.19 14.92 -0.76
CA SER A 218 15.48 15.33 0.61
C SER A 218 16.74 16.21 0.67
N SER A 219 17.65 16.14 -0.31
CA SER A 219 18.85 17.00 -0.36
C SER A 219 18.50 18.49 -0.44
N SER A 220 17.39 18.84 -1.10
CA SER A 220 16.95 20.23 -1.27
C SER A 220 15.72 20.56 -0.43
N LEU A 221 14.91 19.55 -0.09
CA LEU A 221 13.62 19.71 0.58
C LEU A 221 13.58 19.10 1.98
N HIS A 222 14.74 18.78 2.59
CA HIS A 222 14.85 18.14 3.91
C HIS A 222 13.85 18.71 4.93
N ASP A 223 13.85 20.03 5.13
CA ASP A 223 13.02 20.70 6.14
C ASP A 223 11.51 20.68 5.83
N ALA A 224 11.11 20.31 4.61
CA ALA A 224 9.71 20.21 4.21
C ALA A 224 9.18 18.76 4.26
N VAL A 225 10.05 17.78 3.98
CA VAL A 225 9.66 16.37 3.78
C VAL A 225 10.08 15.46 4.94
N CYS A 226 11.12 15.85 5.70
CA CYS A 226 11.57 15.13 6.89
C CYS A 226 10.95 15.73 8.17
N PRO A 227 10.62 14.89 9.17
CA PRO A 227 10.91 13.45 9.29
C PRO A 227 9.80 12.54 8.71
N PHE A 228 8.94 13.05 7.83
CA PHE A 228 7.74 12.33 7.38
C PHE A 228 8.06 11.25 6.34
N TYR A 229 8.58 11.65 5.19
CA TYR A 229 8.91 10.76 4.08
C TYR A 229 10.33 11.00 3.56
N CYS A 230 11.33 10.97 4.43
CA CYS A 230 12.72 11.13 4.01
C CYS A 230 13.14 10.06 2.99
N ASP A 231 14.01 10.43 2.06
CA ASP A 231 14.84 9.44 1.37
C ASP A 231 15.95 8.96 2.31
N VAL A 232 15.98 7.65 2.58
CA VAL A 232 16.96 7.00 3.47
C VAL A 232 17.71 5.89 2.72
N SER A 233 17.06 5.22 1.77
CA SER A 233 17.58 4.13 0.94
C SER A 233 18.38 4.59 -0.25
N GLY A 234 18.24 5.86 -0.64
CA GLY A 234 18.72 6.37 -1.92
C GLY A 234 17.63 6.29 -2.99
N TYR A 235 17.99 6.73 -4.20
CA TYR A 235 17.07 6.80 -5.34
C TYR A 235 17.31 5.67 -6.38
N GLU A 236 18.32 4.86 -6.14
CA GLU A 236 18.81 3.86 -7.06
C GLU A 236 17.75 2.79 -7.36
N ASP A 237 17.01 2.36 -6.36
CA ASP A 237 15.95 1.38 -6.52
C ASP A 237 14.74 1.95 -7.24
N GLU A 238 14.35 3.22 -7.07
CA GLU A 238 13.26 3.79 -7.88
C GLU A 238 13.64 3.95 -9.34
N LEU A 239 14.91 4.17 -9.66
CA LEU A 239 15.37 4.17 -11.05
C LEU A 239 15.26 2.76 -11.66
N LEU A 240 15.60 1.71 -10.93
CA LEU A 240 15.39 0.34 -11.39
C LEU A 240 13.90 -0.03 -11.46
N TRP A 241 13.11 0.39 -10.48
CA TRP A 241 11.67 0.16 -10.39
C TRP A 241 10.89 0.85 -11.52
N GLY A 242 11.18 2.13 -11.76
CA GLY A 242 10.63 2.90 -12.88
C GLY A 242 10.98 2.26 -14.22
N ALA A 243 12.24 1.84 -14.41
CA ALA A 243 12.67 1.13 -15.61
C ALA A 243 11.96 -0.23 -15.78
N ALA A 244 11.75 -0.99 -14.71
CA ALA A 244 11.04 -2.26 -14.73
C ALA A 244 9.59 -2.09 -15.18
N TRP A 245 8.87 -1.11 -14.64
CA TRP A 245 7.50 -0.81 -15.05
C TRP A 245 7.42 -0.26 -16.47
N LEU A 246 8.34 0.62 -16.88
CA LEU A 246 8.40 1.12 -18.24
C LEU A 246 8.73 0.02 -19.25
N HIS A 247 9.61 -0.92 -18.91
CA HIS A 247 9.86 -2.10 -19.72
C HIS A 247 8.58 -2.91 -19.91
N LYS A 248 7.87 -3.21 -18.82
CA LYS A 248 6.61 -3.94 -18.84
C LYS A 248 5.51 -3.22 -19.64
N ALA A 249 5.41 -1.91 -19.51
CA ALA A 249 4.36 -1.11 -20.12
C ALA A 249 4.59 -0.84 -21.61
N SER A 250 5.82 -0.47 -21.98
CA SER A 250 6.17 -0.03 -23.34
C SER A 250 6.66 -1.18 -24.23
N ARG A 251 7.16 -2.27 -23.63
CA ARG A 251 7.92 -3.35 -24.30
C ARG A 251 9.14 -2.86 -25.07
N ARG A 252 9.61 -1.63 -24.82
CA ARG A 252 10.81 -1.10 -25.47
C ARG A 252 12.06 -1.76 -24.91
N ARG A 253 12.98 -2.10 -25.80
CA ARG A 253 14.22 -2.81 -25.48
C ARG A 253 15.21 -1.97 -24.65
N ASN A 254 15.18 -0.65 -24.80
CA ASN A 254 16.06 0.27 -24.06
C ASN A 254 15.89 0.14 -22.54
N TYR A 255 14.67 -0.03 -22.02
CA TYR A 255 14.46 -0.20 -20.58
C TYR A 255 14.96 -1.54 -20.06
N ARG A 256 14.80 -2.62 -20.83
CA ARG A 256 15.42 -3.92 -20.52
C ARG A 256 16.94 -3.80 -20.46
N GLU A 257 17.54 -3.12 -21.43
CA GLU A 257 18.98 -2.89 -21.44
C GLU A 257 19.43 -1.96 -20.31
N TYR A 258 18.62 -0.97 -19.93
CA TYR A 258 18.86 -0.11 -18.79
C TYR A 258 18.94 -0.92 -17.50
N ILE A 259 17.95 -1.77 -17.21
CA ILE A 259 17.93 -2.66 -16.05
C ILE A 259 19.20 -3.52 -16.04
N ARG A 260 19.50 -4.19 -17.14
CA ARG A 260 20.69 -5.04 -17.28
C ARG A 260 22.00 -4.30 -17.02
N ARG A 261 22.15 -3.09 -17.55
CA ARG A 261 23.41 -2.32 -17.41
C ARG A 261 23.56 -1.72 -16.03
N ASN A 262 22.45 -1.41 -15.37
CA ASN A 262 22.43 -0.69 -14.11
C ASN A 262 22.15 -1.58 -12.90
N GLU A 263 21.87 -2.88 -13.06
CA GLU A 263 21.58 -3.80 -11.95
C GLU A 263 22.58 -3.69 -10.79
N VAL A 264 23.88 -3.79 -11.08
CA VAL A 264 24.93 -3.70 -10.05
C VAL A 264 25.18 -2.24 -9.62
N ILE A 265 25.07 -1.29 -10.56
CA ILE A 265 25.36 0.13 -10.32
C ILE A 265 24.30 0.78 -9.43
N LEU A 266 23.05 0.34 -9.57
CA LEU A 266 21.89 0.78 -8.81
C LEU A 266 21.50 -0.27 -7.76
N HIS A 267 22.45 -1.09 -7.33
CA HIS A 267 22.33 -1.88 -6.10
C HIS A 267 21.14 -2.84 -6.04
N ALA A 268 20.68 -3.42 -7.17
CA ALA A 268 19.48 -4.26 -7.24
C ALA A 268 19.46 -5.48 -6.28
N GLY A 269 20.65 -5.96 -5.89
CA GLY A 269 20.84 -7.08 -4.97
C GLY A 269 21.02 -6.67 -3.50
N ASP A 270 21.01 -5.38 -3.20
CA ASP A 270 21.03 -4.87 -1.83
C ASP A 270 19.61 -4.93 -1.24
N SER A 271 19.49 -4.81 0.10
CA SER A 271 18.23 -4.71 0.85
C SER A 271 17.05 -5.55 0.35
N ILE A 272 17.30 -6.76 -0.18
CA ILE A 272 16.29 -7.59 -0.88
C ILE A 272 15.11 -8.01 -0.01
N ASN A 273 15.20 -7.79 1.31
CA ASN A 273 14.17 -8.08 2.29
C ASN A 273 13.29 -6.86 2.64
N GLU A 274 13.44 -5.76 1.89
CA GLU A 274 12.68 -4.53 2.08
C GLU A 274 11.75 -4.25 0.89
N PHE A 275 10.52 -3.85 1.23
CA PHE A 275 9.53 -3.35 0.28
C PHE A 275 8.55 -2.41 0.98
N GLY A 276 8.41 -1.20 0.47
CA GLY A 276 7.53 -0.16 0.99
C GLY A 276 7.55 1.09 0.12
N TRP A 277 6.97 2.18 0.64
CA TRP A 277 6.98 3.46 -0.06
C TRP A 277 8.38 4.03 -0.26
N GLU A 278 9.36 3.57 0.52
CA GLU A 278 10.74 4.01 0.51
C GLU A 278 11.66 3.03 -0.23
N ASN A 279 11.69 1.74 0.13
CA ASN A 279 12.54 0.75 -0.56
C ASN A 279 11.77 -0.19 -1.51
N LYS A 280 12.27 -0.43 -2.73
CA LYS A 280 11.61 -1.17 -3.81
C LYS A 280 12.33 -2.49 -4.16
N HIS A 281 13.46 -2.82 -3.53
CA HIS A 281 14.34 -3.92 -3.92
C HIS A 281 13.61 -5.27 -4.03
N ALA A 282 12.83 -5.67 -3.02
CA ALA A 282 12.11 -6.95 -3.11
C ALA A 282 11.05 -6.93 -4.23
N GLY A 283 10.38 -5.78 -4.43
CA GLY A 283 9.39 -5.59 -5.49
C GLY A 283 10.00 -5.65 -6.89
N ILE A 284 11.16 -5.04 -7.11
CA ILE A 284 11.92 -5.07 -8.37
C ILE A 284 12.29 -6.51 -8.73
N ASN A 285 12.89 -7.23 -7.77
CA ASN A 285 13.33 -8.61 -7.96
C ASN A 285 12.12 -9.53 -8.26
N VAL A 286 11.04 -9.44 -7.49
CA VAL A 286 9.80 -10.18 -7.78
C VAL A 286 9.21 -9.81 -9.14
N LEU A 287 9.11 -8.52 -9.49
CA LEU A 287 8.51 -8.08 -10.75
C LEU A 287 9.29 -8.59 -11.98
N ILE A 288 10.62 -8.47 -11.95
CA ILE A 288 11.51 -8.84 -13.07
C ILE A 288 11.66 -10.36 -13.19
N SER A 289 11.68 -11.09 -12.07
CA SER A 289 11.79 -12.56 -12.06
C SER A 289 10.73 -13.25 -12.94
N LYS A 290 9.58 -12.61 -13.16
CA LYS A 290 8.52 -13.08 -14.07
C LYS A 290 9.04 -13.36 -15.47
N GLU A 291 9.91 -12.51 -16.01
CA GLU A 291 10.43 -12.69 -17.38
C GLU A 291 11.39 -13.90 -17.45
N VAL A 292 12.18 -14.13 -16.40
CA VAL A 292 13.06 -15.30 -16.25
C VAL A 292 12.22 -16.59 -16.15
N LEU A 293 11.24 -16.60 -15.23
CA LEU A 293 10.35 -17.75 -15.00
C LEU A 293 9.52 -18.11 -16.24
N MET A 294 9.24 -17.14 -17.10
CA MET A 294 8.56 -17.35 -18.39
C MET A 294 9.52 -17.75 -19.53
N GLY A 295 10.81 -17.99 -19.24
CA GLY A 295 11.81 -18.43 -20.21
C GLY A 295 12.18 -17.37 -21.25
N LYS A 296 11.98 -16.09 -20.94
CA LYS A 296 12.19 -14.99 -21.89
C LYS A 296 13.56 -14.32 -21.75
N ASP A 297 14.22 -14.46 -20.60
CA ASP A 297 15.49 -13.77 -20.35
C ASP A 297 16.34 -14.40 -19.24
N ASP A 298 17.24 -15.31 -19.62
CA ASP A 298 18.21 -15.92 -18.69
C ASP A 298 19.22 -14.90 -18.12
N TYR A 299 19.36 -13.72 -18.74
CA TYR A 299 20.30 -12.71 -18.25
C TYR A 299 19.82 -12.08 -16.94
N LEU A 300 18.51 -12.07 -16.68
CA LEU A 300 17.91 -11.49 -15.48
C LEU A 300 17.78 -12.51 -14.32
N GLU A 301 18.48 -13.64 -14.43
CA GLU A 301 18.46 -14.75 -13.48
C GLU A 301 18.80 -14.32 -12.03
N SER A 302 19.69 -13.35 -11.85
CA SER A 302 19.99 -12.74 -10.55
C SER A 302 18.76 -12.17 -9.86
N PHE A 303 17.83 -11.53 -10.59
CA PHE A 303 16.58 -11.03 -10.02
C PHE A 303 15.68 -12.16 -9.54
N ARG A 304 15.67 -13.31 -10.23
CA ARG A 304 14.97 -14.52 -9.76
C ARG A 304 15.62 -15.07 -8.49
N ILE A 305 16.95 -15.17 -8.44
CA ILE A 305 17.68 -15.64 -7.26
C ILE A 305 17.41 -14.73 -6.05
N ASN A 306 17.43 -13.42 -6.24
CA ASN A 306 17.12 -12.45 -5.19
C ASN A 306 15.65 -12.56 -4.74
N ALA A 307 14.71 -12.73 -5.69
CA ALA A 307 13.31 -12.97 -5.37
C ALA A 307 13.12 -14.27 -4.57
N ASP A 308 13.81 -15.36 -4.94
CA ASP A 308 13.79 -16.63 -4.22
C ASP A 308 14.30 -16.45 -2.78
N ASN A 309 15.46 -15.81 -2.61
CA ASN A 309 16.05 -15.53 -1.29
C ASN A 309 15.12 -14.69 -0.40
N PHE A 310 14.54 -13.63 -0.97
CA PHE A 310 13.53 -12.82 -0.30
C PHE A 310 12.30 -13.63 0.12
N ILE A 311 11.75 -14.42 -0.79
CA ILE A 311 10.56 -15.22 -0.50
C ILE A 311 10.86 -16.22 0.61
N CYS A 312 12.01 -16.88 0.57
CA CYS A 312 12.44 -17.79 1.62
C CYS A 312 12.55 -17.10 3.00
N SER A 313 12.98 -15.83 3.06
CA SER A 313 13.09 -15.09 4.32
C SER A 313 11.74 -14.80 4.98
N LEU A 314 10.64 -14.81 4.20
CA LEU A 314 9.28 -14.60 4.70
C LEU A 314 8.59 -15.86 5.22
N LEU A 315 9.10 -17.06 4.91
CA LEU A 315 8.38 -18.31 5.17
C LEU A 315 8.59 -18.82 6.61
N PRO A 316 7.53 -18.89 7.44
CA PRO A 316 7.66 -19.40 8.81
C PRO A 316 8.21 -20.83 8.83
N GLY A 317 9.17 -21.09 9.71
CA GLY A 317 9.80 -22.41 9.88
C GLY A 317 10.79 -22.82 8.78
N ILE A 318 11.04 -21.96 7.80
CA ILE A 318 12.11 -22.12 6.80
C ILE A 318 13.26 -21.16 7.05
N SER A 319 12.96 -19.92 7.44
CA SER A 319 13.96 -18.89 7.73
C SER A 319 13.74 -18.28 9.11
N ASP A 320 14.84 -18.00 9.80
CA ASP A 320 14.89 -17.23 11.06
C ASP A 320 15.54 -15.85 10.81
N HIS A 321 15.22 -15.21 9.67
CA HIS A 321 15.84 -13.96 9.27
C HIS A 321 15.61 -12.87 10.34
N PRO A 322 16.65 -12.21 10.87
CA PRO A 322 16.54 -11.38 12.08
C PRO A 322 15.62 -10.16 11.92
N GLN A 323 15.48 -9.66 10.68
CA GLN A 323 14.62 -8.52 10.34
C GLN A 323 13.15 -8.90 10.07
N ILE A 324 12.82 -10.19 9.97
CA ILE A 324 11.45 -10.67 9.69
C ILE A 324 11.04 -11.60 10.83
N GLN A 325 10.11 -11.12 11.64
CA GLN A 325 9.64 -11.85 12.81
C GLN A 325 8.15 -12.19 12.64
N TYR A 326 7.67 -13.09 13.49
CA TYR A 326 6.24 -13.37 13.61
C TYR A 326 5.81 -13.21 15.06
N SER A 327 4.65 -12.59 15.28
CA SER A 327 4.01 -12.57 16.59
C SER A 327 3.51 -13.97 17.00
N PRO A 328 3.22 -14.23 18.28
CA PRO A 328 2.54 -15.45 18.71
C PRO A 328 1.22 -15.73 17.96
N GLY A 329 0.48 -14.68 17.58
CA GLY A 329 -0.72 -14.78 16.75
C GLY A 329 -0.45 -15.09 15.26
N GLY A 330 0.81 -15.07 14.83
CA GLY A 330 1.23 -15.34 13.46
C GLY A 330 1.19 -14.13 12.53
N LEU A 331 1.24 -12.91 13.07
CA LEU A 331 1.38 -11.68 12.29
C LEU A 331 2.84 -11.47 11.90
N LEU A 332 3.10 -11.24 10.62
CA LEU A 332 4.41 -10.81 10.14
C LEU A 332 4.77 -9.46 10.78
N PHE A 333 5.99 -9.35 11.29
CA PHE A 333 6.48 -8.16 11.96
C PHE A 333 7.86 -7.76 11.44
N LYS A 334 7.98 -6.48 11.07
CA LYS A 334 9.24 -5.79 10.86
C LYS A 334 9.31 -4.60 11.82
N ALA A 335 10.51 -4.30 12.31
CA ALA A 335 10.70 -3.19 13.24
C ALA A 335 10.37 -1.84 12.59
N GLY A 336 9.61 -1.00 13.29
CA GLY A 336 9.16 0.30 12.80
C GLY A 336 7.78 0.69 13.33
N GLY A 337 7.28 1.86 12.90
CA GLY A 337 5.89 2.24 13.07
C GLY A 337 5.01 1.66 11.95
N SER A 338 3.70 1.54 12.17
CA SER A 338 2.73 1.17 11.14
C SER A 338 3.05 -0.16 10.42
N ASN A 339 3.33 -1.22 11.19
CA ASN A 339 3.75 -2.54 10.69
C ASN A 339 2.84 -3.12 9.58
N MET A 340 1.55 -2.76 9.54
CA MET A 340 0.64 -3.21 8.47
C MET A 340 1.06 -2.81 7.06
N GLN A 341 1.93 -1.81 6.88
CA GLN A 341 2.57 -1.54 5.59
C GLN A 341 3.33 -2.77 5.10
N HIS A 342 4.17 -3.34 5.95
CA HIS A 342 4.98 -4.51 5.62
C HIS A 342 4.11 -5.74 5.45
N VAL A 343 3.14 -5.95 6.36
CA VAL A 343 2.23 -7.10 6.31
C VAL A 343 1.51 -7.15 4.96
N THR A 344 0.93 -6.05 4.52
CA THR A 344 0.15 -5.99 3.28
C THR A 344 1.03 -6.05 2.04
N ALA A 345 2.11 -5.27 1.98
CA ALA A 345 3.00 -5.22 0.82
C ALA A 345 3.77 -6.52 0.60
N LEU A 346 4.31 -7.14 1.65
CA LEU A 346 5.06 -8.41 1.54
C LEU A 346 4.13 -9.60 1.27
N SER A 347 2.92 -9.60 1.84
CA SER A 347 1.89 -10.60 1.48
C SER A 347 1.50 -10.50 0.00
N PHE A 348 1.40 -9.28 -0.51
CA PHE A 348 1.13 -9.06 -1.93
C PHE A 348 2.26 -9.61 -2.81
N LEU A 349 3.53 -9.39 -2.45
CA LEU A 349 4.67 -9.97 -3.18
C LEU A 349 4.69 -11.51 -3.10
N LEU A 350 4.39 -12.12 -1.95
CA LEU A 350 4.22 -13.58 -1.82
C LEU A 350 3.17 -14.12 -2.80
N LEU A 351 2.02 -13.44 -2.90
CA LEU A 351 0.94 -13.83 -3.80
C LEU A 351 1.32 -13.63 -5.28
N ALA A 352 1.92 -12.49 -5.63
CA ALA A 352 2.37 -12.21 -6.99
C ALA A 352 3.41 -13.24 -7.46
N TYR A 353 4.41 -13.52 -6.62
CA TYR A 353 5.45 -14.49 -6.93
C TYR A 353 4.91 -15.92 -7.00
N SER A 354 3.97 -16.27 -6.11
CA SER A 354 3.26 -17.55 -6.19
C SER A 354 2.57 -17.74 -7.55
N ASN A 355 1.89 -16.70 -8.06
CA ASN A 355 1.28 -16.77 -9.38
C ASN A 355 2.32 -16.97 -10.49
N TYR A 356 3.49 -16.32 -10.40
CA TYR A 356 4.55 -16.48 -11.40
C TYR A 356 5.10 -17.90 -11.40
N LEU A 357 5.35 -18.46 -10.21
CA LEU A 357 5.79 -19.84 -10.03
C LEU A 357 4.74 -20.85 -10.52
N SER A 358 3.45 -20.68 -10.20
CA SER A 358 2.37 -21.55 -10.71
C SER A 358 2.37 -21.59 -12.23
N HIS A 359 2.44 -20.43 -12.90
CA HIS A 359 2.47 -20.37 -14.37
C HIS A 359 3.72 -21.05 -14.96
N ALA A 360 4.84 -21.03 -14.25
CA ALA A 360 6.09 -21.67 -14.68
C ALA A 360 6.19 -23.15 -14.26
N GLY A 361 5.22 -23.69 -13.52
CA GLY A 361 5.32 -25.03 -12.91
C GLY A 361 6.47 -25.15 -11.88
N GLY A 362 6.89 -24.02 -11.30
CA GLY A 362 8.09 -23.90 -10.48
C GLY A 362 7.84 -23.98 -8.97
N ARG A 363 8.95 -24.03 -8.23
CA ARG A 363 9.00 -23.96 -6.76
C ARG A 363 10.19 -23.11 -6.35
N VAL A 364 10.12 -22.47 -5.19
CA VAL A 364 11.27 -21.75 -4.63
C VAL A 364 12.15 -22.73 -3.85
N ALA A 365 13.46 -22.70 -4.11
CA ALA A 365 14.45 -23.48 -3.38
C ALA A 365 15.01 -22.63 -2.22
N CYS A 366 14.75 -23.05 -0.98
CA CYS A 366 15.16 -22.37 0.24
C CYS A 366 16.27 -23.16 0.94
N GLY A 367 17.39 -23.37 0.24
CA GLY A 367 18.49 -24.20 0.72
C GLY A 367 18.07 -25.67 0.89
N GLY A 368 18.01 -26.13 2.14
CA GLY A 368 17.60 -27.51 2.48
C GLY A 368 16.09 -27.78 2.37
N ALA A 369 15.27 -26.74 2.15
CA ALA A 369 13.83 -26.83 1.99
C ALA A 369 13.38 -26.33 0.62
N SER A 370 12.12 -26.60 0.25
CA SER A 370 11.48 -25.95 -0.89
C SER A 370 10.06 -25.53 -0.54
N ALA A 371 9.58 -24.45 -1.13
CA ALA A 371 8.20 -24.00 -0.95
C ALA A 371 7.44 -23.98 -2.28
N SER A 372 6.20 -24.44 -2.23
CA SER A 372 5.29 -24.46 -3.37
C SER A 372 4.55 -23.12 -3.51
N PRO A 373 4.02 -22.81 -4.71
CA PRO A 373 3.08 -21.70 -4.88
C PRO A 373 1.95 -21.70 -3.84
N VAL A 374 1.40 -22.88 -3.53
CA VAL A 374 0.36 -23.06 -2.51
C VAL A 374 0.84 -22.65 -1.11
N ALA A 375 2.08 -22.94 -0.74
CA ALA A 375 2.63 -22.53 0.55
C ALA A 375 2.72 -21.00 0.66
N LEU A 376 3.18 -20.33 -0.39
CA LEU A 376 3.22 -18.86 -0.45
C LEU A 376 1.81 -18.25 -0.34
N LYS A 377 0.84 -18.77 -1.10
CA LYS A 377 -0.58 -18.34 -1.01
C LYS A 377 -1.13 -18.50 0.42
N ARG A 378 -0.77 -19.57 1.13
CA ARG A 378 -1.20 -19.81 2.52
C ARG A 378 -0.62 -18.79 3.49
N VAL A 379 0.66 -18.42 3.35
CA VAL A 379 1.28 -17.38 4.18
C VAL A 379 0.59 -16.03 3.93
N ALA A 380 0.42 -15.64 2.67
CA ALA A 380 -0.30 -14.40 2.32
C ALA A 380 -1.75 -14.39 2.85
N LYS A 381 -2.47 -15.51 2.70
CA LYS A 381 -3.84 -15.64 3.23
C LYS A 381 -3.87 -15.49 4.75
N ARG A 382 -2.93 -16.12 5.46
CA ARG A 382 -2.85 -16.02 6.92
C ARG A 382 -2.71 -14.58 7.40
N GLN A 383 -1.94 -13.75 6.69
CA GLN A 383 -1.80 -12.33 7.01
C GLN A 383 -3.09 -11.55 6.74
N VAL A 384 -3.79 -11.81 5.63
CA VAL A 384 -5.10 -11.20 5.35
C VAL A 384 -6.13 -11.62 6.40
N ASP A 385 -6.20 -12.90 6.75
CA ASP A 385 -7.10 -13.42 7.78
C ASP A 385 -6.81 -12.76 9.14
N TYR A 386 -5.54 -12.56 9.49
CA TYR A 386 -5.15 -11.84 10.69
C TYR A 386 -5.70 -10.41 10.68
N ILE A 387 -5.56 -9.66 9.57
CA ILE A 387 -6.13 -8.31 9.41
C ILE A 387 -7.65 -8.34 9.55
N LEU A 388 -8.31 -9.39 9.07
CA LEU A 388 -9.78 -9.51 9.08
C LEU A 388 -10.35 -10.06 10.40
N GLY A 389 -9.51 -10.55 11.31
CA GLY A 389 -9.90 -10.86 12.69
C GLY A 389 -9.36 -12.16 13.26
N ASP A 390 -8.63 -12.98 12.49
CA ASP A 390 -8.04 -14.25 12.94
C ASP A 390 -6.75 -14.05 13.74
N ASN A 391 -6.85 -13.16 14.73
CA ASN A 391 -5.78 -12.76 15.63
C ASN A 391 -6.21 -12.97 17.10
N PRO A 392 -5.26 -12.93 18.06
CA PRO A 392 -5.57 -13.16 19.48
C PRO A 392 -6.63 -12.23 20.08
N LEU A 393 -6.87 -11.06 19.48
CA LEU A 393 -7.90 -10.12 19.93
C LEU A 393 -9.29 -10.41 19.34
N GLY A 394 -9.42 -11.31 18.37
CA GLY A 394 -10.67 -11.57 17.64
C GLY A 394 -11.24 -10.29 17.04
N MET A 395 -10.36 -9.40 16.57
CA MET A 395 -10.70 -8.03 16.17
C MET A 395 -10.16 -7.78 14.77
N SER A 396 -11.02 -7.40 13.83
CA SER A 396 -10.54 -6.91 12.54
C SER A 396 -9.74 -5.63 12.75
N TYR A 397 -8.68 -5.44 11.99
CA TYR A 397 -7.96 -4.17 11.86
C TYR A 397 -8.44 -3.34 10.66
N MET A 398 -9.43 -3.84 9.92
CA MET A 398 -10.15 -3.08 8.91
C MET A 398 -11.41 -2.45 9.50
N VAL A 399 -11.48 -1.11 9.46
CA VAL A 399 -12.61 -0.35 9.98
C VAL A 399 -13.91 -0.73 9.26
N GLY A 400 -14.92 -1.13 10.03
CA GLY A 400 -16.24 -1.51 9.50
C GLY A 400 -16.33 -2.94 8.97
N TYR A 401 -15.31 -3.79 9.16
CA TYR A 401 -15.35 -5.22 8.82
C TYR A 401 -15.49 -6.09 10.07
N GLY A 402 -16.29 -7.15 9.98
CA GLY A 402 -16.57 -8.06 11.10
C GLY A 402 -17.34 -7.41 12.25
N ALA A 403 -17.48 -8.17 13.36
CA ALA A 403 -18.23 -7.73 14.54
C ALA A 403 -17.46 -6.72 15.43
N ARG A 404 -16.12 -6.76 15.39
CA ARG A 404 -15.23 -5.94 16.22
C ARG A 404 -14.10 -5.36 15.38
N TRP A 405 -13.96 -4.03 15.39
CA TRP A 405 -12.99 -3.26 14.58
C TRP A 405 -12.64 -1.91 15.27
N PRO A 406 -11.53 -1.21 14.91
CA PRO A 406 -11.05 -0.01 15.61
C PRO A 406 -11.99 1.18 15.45
N ARG A 407 -12.48 1.73 16.57
CA ARG A 407 -13.43 2.84 16.56
C ARG A 407 -12.78 4.20 16.71
N ARG A 408 -11.50 4.28 17.06
CA ARG A 408 -10.79 5.51 17.42
C ARG A 408 -9.48 5.64 16.64
N ILE A 409 -9.56 5.53 15.31
CA ILE A 409 -8.41 5.65 14.42
C ILE A 409 -7.87 7.10 14.40
N HIS A 410 -6.55 7.24 14.22
CA HIS A 410 -5.87 8.51 14.03
C HIS A 410 -6.18 9.08 12.64
N HIS A 411 -7.34 9.72 12.49
CA HIS A 411 -7.76 10.28 11.21
C HIS A 411 -8.67 11.50 11.40
N ARG A 412 -8.25 12.67 10.90
CA ARG A 412 -8.94 13.95 11.09
C ARG A 412 -10.37 13.91 10.54
N GLY A 413 -10.55 13.65 9.25
CA GLY A 413 -11.88 13.59 8.65
C GLY A 413 -12.84 12.57 9.28
N SER A 414 -12.31 11.54 9.95
CA SER A 414 -13.11 10.50 10.62
C SER A 414 -13.51 10.93 12.03
N SER A 415 -12.61 11.58 12.75
CA SER A 415 -12.75 11.95 14.17
C SER A 415 -13.51 13.25 14.42
N LEU A 416 -13.55 14.17 13.45
CA LEU A 416 -14.34 15.41 13.54
C LEU A 416 -15.75 15.23 12.95
N PRO A 417 -16.81 15.87 13.50
CA PRO A 417 -18.15 15.81 12.94
C PRO A 417 -18.16 16.43 11.53
N SER A 418 -18.73 15.73 10.55
CA SER A 418 -18.78 16.23 9.17
C SER A 418 -19.45 17.61 9.05
N VAL A 419 -19.15 18.34 7.96
CA VAL A 419 -19.80 19.63 7.65
C VAL A 419 -21.33 19.51 7.60
N LYS A 420 -21.87 18.34 7.23
CA LYS A 420 -23.32 18.08 7.24
C LYS A 420 -23.90 18.12 8.66
N VAL A 421 -23.18 17.58 9.64
CA VAL A 421 -23.65 17.46 11.04
C VAL A 421 -23.30 18.72 11.83
N HIS A 422 -22.15 19.33 11.57
CA HIS A 422 -21.69 20.55 12.19
C HIS A 422 -21.29 21.56 11.09
N PRO A 423 -22.21 22.37 10.55
CA PRO A 423 -21.91 23.28 9.43
C PRO A 423 -20.92 24.39 9.78
N GLY A 424 -20.83 24.78 11.06
CA GLY A 424 -19.84 25.76 11.51
C GLY A 424 -18.41 25.23 11.32
N ARG A 425 -17.49 26.15 11.05
CA ARG A 425 -16.06 25.85 10.88
C ARG A 425 -15.43 25.35 12.18
N ILE A 426 -14.57 24.34 12.11
CA ILE A 426 -13.73 23.88 13.22
C ILE A 426 -12.29 24.25 12.89
N GLY A 427 -11.80 25.33 13.52
CA GLY A 427 -10.42 25.78 13.29
C GLY A 427 -9.37 24.85 13.90
N CYS A 428 -8.14 24.94 13.37
CA CYS A 428 -6.95 24.18 13.75
C CYS A 428 -6.87 23.65 15.20
N LYS A 429 -6.95 24.51 16.22
CA LYS A 429 -6.81 24.09 17.63
C LYS A 429 -8.11 23.65 18.28
N ALA A 430 -9.27 24.02 17.72
CA ALA A 430 -10.58 23.65 18.24
C ALA A 430 -10.84 22.14 18.11
N GLY A 431 -10.19 21.45 17.16
CA GLY A 431 -10.33 20.00 17.03
C GLY A 431 -9.60 19.18 18.09
N THR A 432 -8.76 19.79 18.93
CA THR A 432 -8.00 19.08 19.99
C THR A 432 -8.92 18.28 20.92
N ALA A 433 -10.10 18.81 21.23
CA ALA A 433 -11.09 18.10 22.05
C ALA A 433 -11.59 16.80 21.37
N TYR A 434 -11.73 16.80 20.05
CA TYR A 434 -12.08 15.61 19.28
C TYR A 434 -10.91 14.64 19.21
N TYR A 435 -9.68 15.15 19.04
CA TYR A 435 -8.47 14.32 19.05
C TYR A 435 -8.31 13.53 20.36
N LEU A 436 -8.48 14.19 21.51
CA LEU A 436 -8.32 13.58 22.84
C LEU A 436 -9.57 12.83 23.33
N SER A 437 -10.69 12.92 22.60
CA SER A 437 -11.95 12.28 23.03
C SER A 437 -11.83 10.76 23.10
N SER A 438 -12.36 10.18 24.18
CA SER A 438 -12.47 8.73 24.35
C SER A 438 -13.62 8.13 23.54
N SER A 439 -14.49 8.95 22.95
CA SER A 439 -15.59 8.52 22.09
C SER A 439 -15.09 7.96 20.75
N PRO A 440 -15.85 7.04 20.13
CA PRO A 440 -15.65 6.62 18.74
C PRO A 440 -15.58 7.82 17.79
N ASN A 441 -14.85 7.65 16.69
CA ASN A 441 -14.88 8.58 15.57
C ASN A 441 -16.33 8.66 15.02
N PRO A 442 -16.92 9.87 14.88
CA PRO A 442 -18.30 10.04 14.44
C PRO A 442 -18.52 9.64 12.98
N ASN A 443 -17.49 9.74 12.12
CA ASN A 443 -17.58 9.28 10.74
C ASN A 443 -16.78 7.98 10.59
N VAL A 444 -17.45 6.89 10.23
CA VAL A 444 -16.78 5.60 10.00
C VAL A 444 -16.04 5.64 8.67
N LEU A 445 -14.72 5.62 8.71
CA LEU A 445 -13.86 5.51 7.53
C LEU A 445 -13.78 4.03 7.11
N VAL A 446 -14.85 3.58 6.46
CA VAL A 446 -15.03 2.19 6.05
C VAL A 446 -13.85 1.73 5.19
N GLY A 447 -13.27 0.57 5.55
CA GLY A 447 -12.18 -0.07 4.82
C GLY A 447 -10.77 0.36 5.23
N ALA A 448 -10.61 1.39 6.04
CA ALA A 448 -9.29 1.79 6.54
C ALA A 448 -8.64 0.64 7.31
N VAL A 449 -7.43 0.27 6.94
CA VAL A 449 -6.60 -0.66 7.71
C VAL A 449 -5.58 0.14 8.49
N VAL A 450 -5.64 0.01 9.82
CA VAL A 450 -4.77 0.72 10.75
C VAL A 450 -3.34 0.16 10.75
N GLY A 451 -2.35 0.93 11.24
CA GLY A 451 -0.96 0.51 11.36
C GLY A 451 -0.71 -0.79 12.16
N GLY A 452 -1.59 -1.16 13.09
CA GLY A 452 -1.55 -2.43 13.83
C GLY A 452 -0.53 -2.46 14.99
N PRO A 453 -0.17 -3.65 15.50
CA PRO A 453 0.85 -3.79 16.55
C PRO A 453 2.22 -3.24 16.13
N THR A 454 2.88 -2.49 17.03
CA THR A 454 4.26 -1.95 16.84
C THR A 454 5.35 -2.86 17.37
N ASN A 455 4.99 -4.05 17.86
CA ASN A 455 5.90 -5.09 18.29
C ASN A 455 5.24 -6.47 18.10
N THR A 456 5.97 -7.53 18.43
CA THR A 456 5.53 -8.91 18.26
C THR A 456 4.51 -9.40 19.30
N SER A 457 3.96 -8.53 20.17
CA SER A 457 3.05 -8.97 21.26
C SER A 457 1.59 -9.21 20.85
N ASP A 458 1.22 -8.94 19.59
CA ASP A 458 -0.18 -8.88 19.12
C ASP A 458 -1.03 -7.77 19.77
N ALA A 459 -0.45 -6.91 20.62
CA ALA A 459 -1.19 -5.86 21.31
C ALA A 459 -1.53 -4.69 20.39
N PHE A 460 -2.79 -4.27 20.42
CA PHE A 460 -3.30 -3.12 19.67
C PHE A 460 -4.21 -2.24 20.56
N PRO A 461 -3.81 -0.99 20.85
CA PRO A 461 -4.68 -0.02 21.49
C PRO A 461 -5.56 0.66 20.43
N ASP A 462 -6.88 0.48 20.54
CA ASP A 462 -7.83 1.28 19.75
C ASP A 462 -7.87 2.71 20.30
N ALA A 463 -6.84 3.51 20.04
CA ALA A 463 -6.66 4.84 20.61
C ALA A 463 -6.12 5.83 19.57
N ARG A 464 -6.81 6.97 19.42
CA ARG A 464 -6.49 8.00 18.42
C ARG A 464 -5.09 8.59 18.57
N PRO A 465 -4.56 8.81 19.80
CA PRO A 465 -3.19 9.29 19.94
C PRO A 465 -2.09 8.26 19.65
N ALA A 466 -2.42 6.97 19.56
CA ALA A 466 -1.46 5.91 19.24
C ALA A 466 -1.25 5.80 17.73
N PHE A 467 -0.84 6.89 17.08
CA PHE A 467 -0.81 7.03 15.60
C PHE A 467 -0.02 5.92 14.90
N GLN A 468 1.13 5.49 15.45
CA GLN A 468 1.91 4.37 14.91
C GLN A 468 1.13 3.05 14.79
N GLN A 469 0.03 2.91 15.52
CA GLN A 469 -0.83 1.73 15.51
C GLN A 469 -2.18 2.02 14.88
N SER A 470 -2.79 3.17 15.17
CA SER A 470 -4.19 3.47 14.85
C SER A 470 -4.37 4.32 13.59
N GLU A 471 -3.29 4.82 12.98
CA GLU A 471 -3.33 5.58 11.73
C GLU A 471 -3.42 4.63 10.53
N PRO A 472 -4.41 4.80 9.65
CA PRO A 472 -4.39 4.19 8.32
C PRO A 472 -3.61 5.07 7.35
N THR A 473 -2.97 4.45 6.36
CA THR A 473 -2.33 5.16 5.25
C THR A 473 -2.75 4.57 3.91
N THR A 474 -2.65 5.38 2.86
CA THR A 474 -3.02 4.97 1.50
C THR A 474 -2.27 3.70 1.04
N TYR A 475 -0.97 3.61 1.33
CA TYR A 475 -0.13 2.50 0.90
C TYR A 475 -0.31 1.21 1.71
N ILE A 476 -0.88 1.25 2.93
CA ILE A 476 -1.29 0.03 3.66
C ILE A 476 -2.45 -0.66 2.91
N ASN A 477 -3.39 0.14 2.42
CA ASN A 477 -4.61 -0.36 1.78
C ASN A 477 -4.41 -0.77 0.31
N ALA A 478 -3.45 -0.18 -0.40
CA ALA A 478 -3.26 -0.43 -1.84
C ALA A 478 -2.98 -1.90 -2.21
N PRO A 479 -2.03 -2.62 -1.58
CA PRO A 479 -1.78 -4.04 -1.90
C PRO A 479 -2.95 -4.96 -1.55
N LEU A 480 -3.84 -4.56 -0.62
CA LEU A 480 -5.01 -5.36 -0.27
C LEU A 480 -6.01 -5.49 -1.42
N LEU A 481 -6.01 -4.58 -2.40
CA LEU A 481 -6.88 -4.71 -3.57
C LEU A 481 -6.63 -6.02 -4.31
N GLY A 482 -5.36 -6.38 -4.55
CA GLY A 482 -4.99 -7.62 -5.24
C GLY A 482 -5.18 -8.85 -4.36
N LEU A 483 -4.77 -8.77 -3.08
CA LEU A 483 -4.91 -9.86 -2.11
C LEU A 483 -6.36 -10.28 -1.92
N LEU A 484 -7.25 -9.32 -1.64
CA LEU A 484 -8.67 -9.58 -1.40
C LEU A 484 -9.38 -10.03 -2.68
N ALA A 485 -9.00 -9.50 -3.84
CA ALA A 485 -9.53 -9.98 -5.12
C ALA A 485 -9.20 -11.46 -5.35
N PHE A 486 -7.94 -11.86 -5.13
CA PHE A 486 -7.54 -13.25 -5.30
C PHE A 486 -8.30 -14.18 -4.35
N PHE A 487 -8.32 -13.86 -3.04
CA PHE A 487 -8.98 -14.72 -2.05
C PHE A 487 -10.50 -14.70 -2.14
N SER A 488 -11.10 -13.63 -2.67
CA SER A 488 -12.54 -13.60 -3.00
C SER A 488 -12.89 -14.56 -4.14
N ALA A 489 -12.04 -14.65 -5.17
CA ALA A 489 -12.26 -15.57 -6.29
C ALA A 489 -11.85 -17.01 -5.99
N HIS A 490 -10.89 -17.21 -5.06
CA HIS A 490 -10.32 -18.52 -4.71
C HIS A 490 -10.34 -18.73 -3.18
N PRO A 491 -11.53 -18.79 -2.55
CA PRO A 491 -11.66 -18.80 -1.09
C PRO A 491 -11.22 -20.12 -0.44
N ASP A 492 -11.24 -21.23 -1.16
CA ASP A 492 -10.85 -22.56 -0.65
C ASP A 492 -9.37 -22.87 -0.94
N PRO A 493 -8.51 -22.94 0.09
CA PRO A 493 -7.09 -23.28 -0.10
C PRO A 493 -6.83 -24.68 -0.67
N ASN A 494 -7.81 -25.58 -0.63
CA ASN A 494 -7.66 -26.92 -1.21
C ASN A 494 -7.69 -26.89 -2.75
N SER A 495 -8.36 -25.89 -3.33
CA SER A 495 -8.46 -25.71 -4.79
C SER A 495 -7.14 -25.30 -5.43
N TRP A 496 -6.26 -24.62 -4.69
CA TRP A 496 -5.00 -24.08 -5.22
C TRP A 496 -3.98 -25.12 -5.65
N SER A 497 -4.20 -26.41 -5.34
CA SER A 497 -3.33 -27.50 -5.75
C SER A 497 -3.57 -27.97 -7.20
N GLN A 498 -4.64 -27.48 -7.85
CA GLN A 498 -5.02 -27.80 -9.23
C GLN A 498 -4.65 -26.69 -10.24
N ASP A 499 -4.11 -25.55 -9.76
CA ASP A 499 -3.66 -24.39 -10.54
C ASP A 499 -2.12 -24.26 -10.54
#